data_AF-A0A848V9V4-F1
#
_entry.id   AF-A0A848V9V4-F1
#
_cell.length_a   1.000
_cell.length_b   1.000
_cell.length_c   1.000
_cell.angle_alpha   90.00
_cell.angle_beta   90.00
_cell.angle_gamma   90.00
#
_symmetry.space_group_name_H-M   'P 1'
#
loop_
_entity.id
_entity.type
_entity.pdbx_description
1 polymer ?
#
loop_
_entity_poly.entity_id
_entity_poly.type
_entity_poly.pdbx_seq_one_letter_code
_entity_poly.pdbx_strand_id
1 'polypeptide(L)'
;AGDNSFGSGEACATKLLKSKNPPTAIFAANDDMAAGVLRQANHLNINVPGQLSIAGFDDIALARQVDPALTTIRQPLVRMAERAVSILINRNGGDGEATGPQCIPATIKIRESTGPAPQ
;
A
#
# COMPACT_ATOMS: atom_id res chain seq x y z
N ALA A 1 13.09 8.06 6.14
CA ALA A 1 12.19 7.11 6.82
C ALA A 1 10.80 7.71 6.88
N GLY A 2 9.76 6.87 6.81
CA GLY A 2 8.35 7.20 7.00
C GLY A 2 7.75 6.39 8.15
N ASP A 3 6.55 6.76 8.60
CA ASP A 3 5.92 6.27 9.84
C ASP A 3 4.48 5.77 9.65
N ASN A 4 4.10 5.42 8.41
CA ASN A 4 2.75 5.00 8.00
C ASN A 4 1.67 6.09 8.06
N SER A 5 2.03 7.33 8.41
CA SER A 5 1.11 8.47 8.33
C SER A 5 1.06 9.10 6.93
N PHE A 6 -0.05 9.76 6.65
CA PHE A 6 -0.21 10.61 5.47
C PHE A 6 0.92 11.64 5.33
N GLY A 7 1.22 12.36 6.41
CA GLY A 7 2.23 13.43 6.41
C GLY A 7 3.65 12.93 6.15
N SER A 8 4.00 11.72 6.62
CA SER A 8 5.29 11.13 6.26
C SER A 8 5.35 10.70 4.80
N GLY A 9 4.23 10.32 4.19
CA GLY A 9 4.09 10.14 2.75
C GLY A 9 4.47 11.39 1.97
N GLU A 10 3.93 12.56 2.33
CA GLU A 10 4.26 13.85 1.72
C GLU A 10 5.76 14.20 1.86
N ALA A 11 6.30 14.02 3.08
CA ALA A 11 7.71 14.32 3.36
C ALA A 11 8.66 13.40 2.59
N CYS A 12 8.34 12.11 2.50
CA CYS A 12 9.11 11.13 1.72
C CYS A 12 9.03 11.43 0.21
N ALA A 13 7.83 11.70 -0.31
CA ALA A 13 7.64 12.08 -1.71
C ALA A 13 8.47 13.30 -2.09
N THR A 14 8.49 14.33 -1.24
CA THR A 14 9.30 15.54 -1.46
C THR A 14 10.78 15.20 -1.66
N LYS A 15 11.34 14.32 -0.82
CA LYS A 15 12.75 13.94 -0.90
C LYS A 15 13.05 13.14 -2.17
N LEU A 16 12.18 12.21 -2.54
CA LEU A 16 12.36 11.36 -3.72
C LEU A 16 12.22 12.14 -5.03
N LEU A 17 11.15 12.93 -5.13
CA LEU A 17 10.78 13.63 -6.36
C LEU A 17 11.63 14.87 -6.63
N LYS A 18 12.31 15.42 -5.62
CA LYS A 18 13.30 16.50 -5.77
C LYS A 18 14.75 16.00 -5.85
N SER A 19 14.97 14.68 -5.91
CA SER A 19 16.32 14.13 -6.04
C SER A 19 16.87 14.35 -7.46
N LYS A 20 18.18 14.15 -7.65
CA LYS A 20 18.85 14.32 -8.95
C LYS A 20 18.28 13.38 -10.02
N ASN A 21 17.87 12.18 -9.62
CA ASN A 21 17.29 11.15 -10.47
C ASN A 21 15.94 10.73 -9.87
N PRO A 22 14.87 11.53 -10.06
CA PRO A 22 13.56 11.22 -9.49
C PRO A 22 13.02 9.89 -10.06
N PRO A 23 12.32 9.08 -9.25
CA PRO A 23 11.78 7.81 -9.70
C PRO A 23 10.56 8.03 -10.61
N THR A 24 10.31 7.08 -11.50
CA THR A 24 9.07 7.02 -12.32
C THR A 24 7.93 6.28 -11.61
N ALA A 25 8.21 5.62 -10.47
CA ALA A 25 7.22 4.97 -9.64
C ALA A 25 7.57 5.02 -8.15
N ILE A 26 6.56 5.15 -7.29
CA ILE A 26 6.68 5.04 -5.84
C ILE A 26 5.73 3.96 -5.33
N PHE A 27 6.27 3.01 -4.57
CA PHE A 27 5.50 2.06 -3.77
C PHE A 27 5.55 2.49 -2.31
N ALA A 28 4.40 2.89 -1.77
CA ALA A 28 4.27 3.31 -0.37
C ALA A 28 3.95 2.11 0.52
N ALA A 29 4.35 2.20 1.79
CA ALA A 29 4.18 1.12 2.76
C ALA A 29 2.71 0.84 3.11
N ASN A 30 1.83 1.83 2.95
CA ASN A 30 0.38 1.72 3.12
C ASN A 30 -0.37 2.77 2.28
N ASP A 31 -1.69 2.67 2.26
CA ASP A 31 -2.58 3.56 1.52
C ASP A 31 -2.57 5.00 2.04
N ASP A 32 -2.39 5.22 3.36
CA ASP A 32 -2.29 6.58 3.93
C ASP A 32 -1.05 7.32 3.44
N MET A 33 0.12 6.66 3.49
CA MET A 33 1.33 7.23 2.92
C MET A 33 1.19 7.44 1.42
N ALA A 34 0.60 6.49 0.69
CA ALA A 34 0.37 6.61 -0.76
C ALA A 34 -0.49 7.84 -1.10
N ALA A 35 -1.53 8.12 -0.32
CA ALA A 35 -2.34 9.32 -0.46
C ALA A 35 -1.53 10.60 -0.17
N GLY A 36 -0.62 10.55 0.80
CA GLY A 36 0.36 11.62 1.03
C GLY A 36 1.28 11.85 -0.18
N VAL A 37 1.75 10.77 -0.82
CA VAL A 37 2.53 10.86 -2.06
C VAL A 37 1.70 11.49 -3.18
N LEU A 38 0.44 11.08 -3.35
CA LEU A 38 -0.49 11.65 -4.34
C LEU A 38 -0.66 13.16 -4.14
N ARG A 39 -0.94 13.60 -2.91
CA ARG A 39 -1.07 15.03 -2.59
C ARG A 39 0.20 15.80 -2.90
N GLN A 40 1.35 15.25 -2.55
CA GLN A 40 2.62 15.92 -2.81
C GLN A 40 2.98 15.93 -4.30
N ALA A 41 2.66 14.88 -5.06
CA ALA A 41 2.81 14.88 -6.52
C ALA A 41 1.94 15.99 -7.14
N ASN A 42 0.69 16.14 -6.69
CA ASN A 42 -0.20 17.22 -7.11
C ASN A 42 0.39 18.61 -6.81
N HIS A 43 0.89 18.85 -5.59
CA HIS A 43 1.56 20.11 -5.24
C HIS A 43 2.79 20.42 -6.12
N LEU A 44 3.47 19.40 -6.63
CA LEU A 44 4.62 19.53 -7.52
C LEU A 44 4.22 19.57 -9.01
N ASN A 45 2.92 19.57 -9.32
CA ASN A 45 2.37 19.48 -10.69
C ASN A 45 2.87 18.24 -11.46
N ILE A 46 3.11 17.12 -10.77
CA ILE A 46 3.49 15.86 -11.37
C ILE A 46 2.23 15.07 -11.70
N ASN A 47 2.04 14.73 -12.98
CA ASN A 47 0.90 13.96 -13.42
C ASN A 47 1.01 12.49 -12.97
N VAL A 48 -0.04 11.99 -12.34
CA VAL A 48 -0.21 10.56 -11.99
C VAL A 48 -1.38 10.02 -12.80
N PRO A 49 -1.24 8.90 -13.54
CA PRO A 49 -0.06 8.03 -13.62
C PRO A 49 0.97 8.42 -14.70
N GLY A 50 0.75 9.50 -15.47
CA GLY A 50 1.49 9.74 -16.72
C GLY A 50 2.98 10.05 -16.57
N GLN A 51 3.39 10.68 -15.47
CA GLN A 51 4.80 10.94 -15.16
C GLN A 51 5.29 10.12 -13.96
N LEU A 52 4.38 9.80 -13.04
CA LEU A 52 4.69 9.06 -11.82
C LEU A 52 3.60 8.03 -11.56
N SER A 53 3.97 6.76 -11.45
CA SER A 53 3.09 5.72 -10.91
C SER A 53 3.16 5.66 -9.39
N ILE A 54 2.02 5.48 -8.72
CA ILE A 54 1.95 5.36 -7.27
C ILE A 54 1.15 4.12 -6.91
N ALA A 55 1.71 3.25 -6.08
CA ALA A 55 1.01 2.11 -5.51
C ALA A 55 1.10 2.10 -3.98
N GLY A 56 0.03 1.65 -3.32
CA GLY A 56 -0.06 1.49 -1.86
C GLY A 56 -0.23 0.05 -1.40
N PHE A 57 -0.60 -0.10 -0.13
CA PHE A 57 -0.84 -1.37 0.54
C PHE A 57 -2.00 -1.19 1.53
N ASP A 58 -2.84 -2.22 1.68
CA ASP A 58 -4.02 -2.37 2.58
C ASP A 58 -5.36 -2.47 1.85
N ASP A 59 -5.58 -1.68 0.81
CA ASP A 59 -6.88 -1.50 0.13
C ASP A 59 -8.01 -0.97 1.04
N ILE A 60 -7.68 -0.02 1.91
CA ILE A 60 -8.67 0.67 2.75
C ILE A 60 -9.62 1.52 1.90
N ALA A 61 -10.68 2.06 2.51
CA ALA A 61 -11.68 2.87 1.79
C ALA A 61 -11.06 4.05 1.03
N LEU A 62 -10.03 4.68 1.62
CA LEU A 62 -9.27 5.79 1.04
C LEU A 62 -8.77 5.48 -0.38
N ALA A 63 -8.30 4.26 -0.63
CA ALA A 63 -7.73 3.87 -1.93
C ALA A 63 -8.73 3.97 -3.10
N ARG A 64 -10.03 4.03 -2.83
CA ARG A 64 -11.10 4.25 -3.83
C ARG A 64 -11.67 5.67 -3.82
N GLN A 65 -11.33 6.48 -2.82
CA GLN A 65 -11.88 7.81 -2.58
C GLN A 65 -10.95 8.93 -3.06
N VAL A 66 -9.65 8.66 -3.18
CA VAL A 66 -8.68 9.59 -3.75
C VAL A 66 -8.75 9.59 -5.27
N ASP A 67 -8.28 10.69 -5.86
CA ASP A 67 -8.18 10.87 -7.31
C ASP A 67 -6.72 11.15 -7.70
N PRO A 68 -6.11 10.36 -8.62
CA PRO A 68 -6.63 9.11 -9.19
C PRO A 68 -6.82 7.99 -8.16
N ALA A 69 -7.75 7.05 -8.42
CA ALA A 69 -7.97 5.90 -7.56
C ALA A 69 -6.70 5.03 -7.45
N LEU A 70 -6.36 4.65 -6.21
CA LEU A 70 -5.06 4.10 -5.86
C LEU A 70 -4.95 2.60 -6.17
N THR A 71 -3.96 2.22 -6.98
CA THR A 71 -3.50 0.83 -7.10
C THR A 71 -2.88 0.38 -5.79
N THR A 72 -3.29 -0.76 -5.26
CA THR A 72 -2.87 -1.19 -3.92
C THR A 72 -2.94 -2.71 -3.74
N ILE A 73 -2.22 -3.24 -2.75
CA ILE A 73 -2.32 -4.63 -2.33
C ILE A 73 -3.43 -4.78 -1.28
N ARG A 74 -4.49 -5.53 -1.60
CA ARG A 74 -5.52 -5.90 -0.64
C ARG A 74 -5.01 -7.02 0.26
N GLN A 75 -4.91 -6.72 1.56
CA GLN A 75 -4.60 -7.71 2.58
C GLN A 75 -5.85 -8.55 2.93
N PRO A 76 -5.71 -9.88 3.12
CA PRO A 76 -6.81 -10.77 3.47
C PRO A 76 -7.09 -10.74 4.99
N LEU A 77 -7.28 -9.54 5.57
CA LEU A 77 -7.36 -9.35 7.03
C LEU A 77 -8.41 -10.22 7.71
N VAL A 78 -9.58 -10.41 7.08
CA VAL A 78 -10.64 -11.29 7.61
C VAL A 78 -10.16 -12.73 7.73
N ARG A 79 -9.54 -13.28 6.66
CA ARG A 79 -8.97 -14.64 6.68
C ARG A 79 -7.84 -14.77 7.69
N MET A 80 -7.01 -13.74 7.84
CA MET A 80 -5.95 -13.70 8.84
C MET A 80 -6.51 -13.76 10.26
N ALA A 81 -7.55 -12.97 10.54
CA ALA A 81 -8.23 -12.98 11.83
C ALA A 81 -8.94 -14.33 12.10
N GLU A 82 -9.70 -14.84 11.14
CA GLU A 82 -10.34 -16.17 11.21
C GLU A 82 -9.30 -17.24 11.58
N ARG A 83 -8.17 -17.28 10.85
CA ARG A 83 -7.15 -18.29 11.12
C ARG A 83 -6.47 -18.11 12.46
N ALA A 84 -6.15 -16.88 12.85
CA ALA A 84 -5.56 -16.59 14.16
C ALA A 84 -6.47 -17.03 15.30
N VAL A 85 -7.78 -16.75 15.20
CA VAL A 85 -8.78 -17.16 16.20
C VAL A 85 -8.92 -18.68 16.23
N SER A 86 -8.99 -19.35 15.09
CA SER A 86 -9.05 -20.83 15.04
C SER A 86 -7.84 -21.48 15.72
N ILE A 87 -6.63 -20.93 15.52
CA ILE A 87 -5.41 -21.43 16.20
C ILE A 87 -5.51 -21.24 17.72
N LEU A 88 -6.02 -20.09 18.19
CA LEU A 88 -6.17 -19.82 19.62
C LEU A 88 -7.19 -20.77 20.28
N ILE A 89 -8.32 -21.04 19.62
CA ILE A 89 -9.35 -21.95 20.13
C ILE A 89 -8.85 -23.39 20.17
N ASN A 90 -8.19 -23.85 19.10
CA ASN A 90 -7.77 -25.25 18.95
C ASN A 90 -6.55 -25.60 19.84
N ARG A 91 -5.76 -24.62 20.29
CA ARG A 91 -4.61 -24.85 21.19
C ARG A 91 -4.98 -25.41 22.56
N ASN A 92 -6.23 -25.25 23.01
CA ASN A 92 -6.67 -25.78 24.29
C ASN A 92 -7.08 -27.26 24.24
N GLY A 93 -7.12 -27.88 23.04
CA GLY A 93 -7.64 -29.23 22.81
C GLY A 93 -6.61 -30.18 22.20
N GLY A 94 -5.47 -30.38 22.85
CA GLY A 94 -4.66 -31.61 22.77
C GLY A 94 -3.95 -32.02 21.45
N ASP A 95 -4.38 -31.58 20.28
CA ASP A 95 -3.92 -32.17 19.02
C ASP A 95 -3.08 -31.21 18.17
N GLY A 96 -1.90 -31.68 17.78
CA GLY A 96 -0.82 -30.90 17.16
C GLY A 96 -1.11 -30.40 15.74
N GLU A 97 -1.91 -29.33 15.62
CA GLU A 97 -1.97 -28.55 14.39
C GLU A 97 -0.65 -27.81 14.13
N ALA A 98 -0.26 -27.73 12.85
CA ALA A 98 1.00 -27.15 12.38
C ALA A 98 1.27 -25.76 13.00
N THR A 99 2.33 -25.70 13.82
CA THR A 99 2.74 -24.54 14.63
C THR A 99 3.59 -23.52 13.85
N GLY A 100 3.71 -23.69 12.53
CA GLY A 100 4.54 -22.85 11.67
C GLY A 100 3.83 -21.61 11.13
N PRO A 101 4.60 -20.63 10.60
CA PRO A 101 4.03 -19.48 9.89
C PRO A 101 3.09 -19.91 8.77
N GLN A 102 1.92 -19.29 8.69
CA GLN A 102 0.97 -19.52 7.61
C GLN A 102 0.93 -18.32 6.67
N CYS A 103 1.09 -18.59 5.37
CA CYS A 103 0.98 -17.57 4.33
C CYS A 103 -0.46 -17.54 3.82
N ILE A 104 -1.14 -16.40 3.98
CA ILE A 104 -2.48 -16.18 3.44
C ILE A 104 -2.34 -15.25 2.23
N PRO A 105 -2.70 -15.67 1.01
CA PRO A 105 -2.45 -14.89 -0.20
C PRO A 105 -3.14 -13.52 -0.19
N ALA A 106 -2.35 -12.48 -0.48
CA ALA A 106 -2.88 -11.14 -0.80
C ALA A 106 -3.24 -11.04 -2.28
N THR A 107 -3.97 -9.97 -2.66
CA THR A 107 -4.30 -9.70 -4.07
C THR A 107 -3.96 -8.27 -4.43
N ILE A 108 -3.45 -8.04 -5.64
CA ILE A 108 -3.30 -6.69 -6.18
C ILE A 108 -4.64 -6.17 -6.70
N LYS A 109 -4.91 -4.90 -6.44
CA LYS A 109 -6.03 -4.13 -7.02
C LYS A 109 -5.44 -3.05 -7.89
N ILE A 110 -5.38 -3.31 -9.20
CA ILE A 110 -4.94 -2.35 -10.20
C ILE A 110 -6.05 -1.32 -10.41
N ARG A 111 -5.68 -0.03 -10.34
CA ARG A 111 -6.55 1.13 -10.53
C ARG A 111 -5.84 2.19 -11.38
N GLU A 112 -6.20 3.45 -11.20
CA GLU A 112 -5.84 4.58 -12.06
C GLU A 112 -4.45 5.15 -11.74
N SER A 113 -3.94 4.97 -10.52
CA SER A 113 -2.68 5.60 -10.08
C SER A 113 -1.40 4.94 -10.61
N THR A 114 -1.48 3.89 -11.43
CA THR A 114 -0.31 3.21 -12.02
C THR A 114 -0.45 3.06 -13.53
N GLY A 115 0.65 3.24 -14.26
CA GLY A 115 0.69 3.11 -15.71
C GLY A 115 2.10 2.81 -16.23
N PRO A 116 2.28 2.79 -17.57
CA PRO A 116 3.60 2.68 -18.19
C PRO A 116 4.54 3.80 -17.71
N ALA A 117 5.84 3.52 -17.61
CA ALA A 117 6.82 4.55 -17.30
C ALA A 117 6.88 5.59 -18.44
N PRO A 118 7.08 6.88 -18.12
CA PRO A 118 7.29 7.91 -19.14
C PRO A 118 8.54 7.57 -19.99
N GLN A 119 8.47 7.92 -21.29
CA GLN A 119 9.58 7.76 -22.23
C GLN A 119 10.63 8.86 -22.07
#